data_AF-A0A8T5KRV1-F1
#
_entry.id   AF-A0A8T5KRV1-F1
#
_cell.length_a   1.000
_cell.length_b   1.000
_cell.length_c   1.000
_cell.angle_alpha   90.00
_cell.angle_beta   90.00
_cell.angle_gamma   90.00
#
_symmetry.space_group_name_H-M   'P 1'
#
loop_
_entity.id
_entity.type
_entity.pdbx_description
1 polymer ?
#
loop_
_entity_poly.entity_id
_entity_poly.type
_entity_poly.pdbx_seq_one_letter_code
_entity_poly.pdbx_strand_id
1 'polypeptide(L)'
;MEVDVVLNDFDGCMVRHGYDTHGKIQKGPDSETDDAFDFYRSYGRSIVLCTGRSYEATEGILRRMNRNSAVCEHGIDILYESERICLLDEPDFSQYRPYMELLREIENEIDPRIPDIL
;
A
#
# COMPACT_ATOMS: atom_id res chain seq x y z
N MET A 1 3.54 -5.56 -28.92
CA MET A 1 3.50 -6.15 -27.57
C MET A 1 2.48 -5.37 -26.79
N GLU A 2 1.41 -6.02 -26.35
CA GLU A 2 0.38 -5.38 -25.53
C GLU A 2 0.84 -5.38 -24.06
N VAL A 3 0.46 -4.36 -23.29
CA VAL A 3 0.78 -4.29 -21.85
C VAL A 3 -0.35 -4.96 -21.10
N ASP A 4 -0.05 -6.10 -20.47
CA ASP A 4 -1.06 -6.92 -19.77
C ASP A 4 -1.29 -6.46 -18.32
N VAL A 5 -0.23 -5.95 -17.66
CA VAL A 5 -0.25 -5.55 -16.25
C VAL A 5 0.44 -4.19 -16.08
N VAL A 6 -0.20 -3.31 -15.32
CA VAL A 6 0.37 -2.03 -14.90
C VAL A 6 0.59 -2.07 -13.39
N LEU A 7 1.84 -1.91 -12.96
CA LEU A 7 2.20 -1.67 -11.57
C LEU A 7 2.12 -0.16 -11.32
N ASN A 8 1.40 0.27 -10.29
CA ASN A 8 1.25 1.68 -10.01
C ASN A 8 1.46 1.98 -8.52
N ASP A 9 2.25 2.99 -8.23
CA ASP A 9 2.40 3.48 -6.87
C ASP A 9 1.16 4.29 -6.43
N PHE A 10 0.94 4.42 -5.13
CA PHE A 10 -0.24 5.12 -4.61
C PHE A 10 0.05 6.58 -4.23
N ASP A 11 0.85 6.79 -3.19
CA ASP A 11 1.09 8.10 -2.58
C ASP A 11 1.99 8.99 -3.43
N GLY A 12 1.48 10.13 -3.88
CA GLY A 12 2.22 11.05 -4.74
C GLY A 12 2.26 10.61 -6.22
N CYS A 13 1.68 9.45 -6.56
CA CYS A 13 1.56 8.95 -7.93
C CYS A 13 0.10 8.92 -8.39
N MET A 14 -0.71 8.02 -7.82
CA MET A 14 -2.15 7.94 -8.12
C MET A 14 -2.95 9.04 -7.41
N VAL A 15 -2.60 9.34 -6.16
CA VAL A 15 -3.24 10.38 -5.34
C VAL A 15 -2.20 11.34 -4.77
N ARG A 16 -2.61 12.53 -4.33
CA ARG A 16 -1.70 13.45 -3.64
C ARG A 16 -1.21 12.86 -2.31
N HIS A 17 -0.02 13.28 -1.88
CA HIS A 17 0.48 12.94 -0.54
C HIS A 17 -0.52 13.30 0.55
N GLY A 18 -0.68 12.39 1.53
CA GLY A 18 -1.56 12.61 2.69
C GLY A 18 -3.01 12.16 2.48
N TYR A 19 -3.31 11.37 1.44
CA TYR A 19 -4.63 10.75 1.29
C TYR A 19 -4.95 9.80 2.46
N ASP A 20 -6.06 10.03 3.16
CA ASP A 20 -6.54 9.16 4.23
C ASP A 20 -7.17 7.86 3.66
N THR A 21 -6.69 6.72 4.14
CA THR A 21 -7.16 5.37 3.79
C THR A 21 -8.63 5.14 4.13
N HIS A 22 -9.16 5.85 5.12
CA HIS A 22 -10.58 5.80 5.49
C HIS A 22 -11.46 6.72 4.64
N GLY A 23 -10.90 7.39 3.64
CA GLY A 23 -11.63 8.27 2.74
C GLY A 23 -12.06 9.60 3.37
N LYS A 24 -11.57 9.95 4.56
CA LYS A 24 -11.78 11.30 5.12
C LYS A 24 -10.69 12.22 4.57
N ILE A 25 -10.97 12.73 3.38
CA ILE A 25 -10.26 13.84 2.72
C ILE A 25 -9.76 14.84 3.76
N GLN A 26 -8.52 15.37 3.63
CA GLN A 26 -8.30 16.77 4.00
C GLN A 26 -7.38 17.54 3.04
N LYS A 27 -7.94 18.68 2.61
CA LYS A 27 -7.36 19.86 1.93
C LYS A 27 -7.07 19.73 0.42
N GLY A 28 -8.14 19.67 -0.37
CA GLY A 28 -8.15 19.92 -1.82
C GLY A 28 -9.59 19.85 -2.35
N PRO A 29 -9.89 20.34 -3.57
CA PRO A 29 -11.18 20.08 -4.20
C PRO A 29 -11.31 18.57 -4.43
N ASP A 30 -12.35 17.96 -3.87
CA ASP A 30 -12.62 16.51 -3.88
C ASP A 30 -12.61 15.88 -5.30
N SER A 31 -12.80 16.69 -6.35
CA SER A 31 -12.91 16.25 -7.74
C SER A 31 -11.67 15.54 -8.28
N GLU A 32 -10.45 16.00 -7.97
CA GLU A 32 -9.24 15.40 -8.56
C GLU A 32 -8.97 13.97 -8.10
N THR A 33 -9.37 13.63 -6.87
CA THR A 33 -9.17 12.29 -6.30
C THR A 33 -10.22 11.32 -6.83
N ASP A 34 -11.47 11.76 -6.97
CA ASP A 34 -12.53 10.95 -7.58
C ASP A 34 -12.27 10.69 -9.06
N ASP A 35 -11.78 11.69 -9.80
CA ASP A 35 -11.38 11.56 -11.21
C ASP A 35 -10.28 10.49 -11.37
N ALA A 36 -9.31 10.43 -10.45
CA ALA A 36 -8.32 9.36 -10.43
C ALA A 36 -9.01 8.00 -10.26
N PHE A 37 -9.80 7.79 -9.20
CA PHE A 37 -10.50 6.51 -9.00
C PHE A 37 -11.41 6.12 -10.17
N ASP A 38 -12.06 7.06 -10.85
CA ASP A 38 -12.83 6.82 -12.08
C ASP A 38 -11.95 6.35 -13.24
N PHE A 39 -10.79 6.97 -13.45
CA PHE A 39 -9.81 6.50 -14.43
C PHE A 39 -9.38 5.05 -14.14
N TYR A 40 -8.98 4.75 -12.91
CA TYR A 40 -8.55 3.40 -12.55
C TYR A 40 -9.68 2.35 -12.63
N ARG A 41 -10.93 2.74 -12.35
CA ARG A 41 -12.10 1.87 -12.54
C ARG A 41 -12.37 1.57 -14.01
N SER A 42 -12.24 2.57 -14.88
CA SER A 42 -12.50 2.45 -16.32
C SER A 42 -11.33 1.83 -17.10
N TYR A 43 -10.13 1.79 -16.52
CA TYR A 43 -8.95 1.25 -17.19
C TYR A 43 -9.09 -0.27 -17.41
N GLY A 44 -9.41 -0.69 -18.64
CA GLY A 44 -9.75 -2.09 -18.96
C GLY A 44 -8.64 -3.14 -18.81
N ARG A 45 -7.48 -2.78 -18.25
CA ARG A 45 -6.34 -3.68 -18.01
C ARG A 45 -6.19 -4.01 -16.52
N SER A 46 -5.35 -5.01 -16.24
CA SER A 46 -4.98 -5.37 -14.87
C SER A 46 -4.06 -4.30 -14.30
N ILE A 47 -4.49 -3.69 -13.20
CA ILE A 47 -3.68 -2.75 -12.41
C ILE A 47 -3.41 -3.42 -11.07
N VAL A 48 -2.13 -3.49 -10.71
CA VAL A 48 -1.69 -3.90 -9.38
C VAL A 48 -1.19 -2.67 -8.67
N LEU A 49 -1.83 -2.33 -7.55
CA LEU A 49 -1.39 -1.23 -6.71
C LEU A 49 -0.13 -1.66 -5.94
N CYS A 50 0.93 -0.88 -5.97
CA CYS A 50 2.14 -1.09 -5.18
C CYS A 50 2.24 0.03 -4.16
N THR A 51 2.40 -0.28 -2.88
CA THR A 51 2.39 0.76 -1.85
C THR A 51 3.20 0.35 -0.63
N GLY A 52 3.76 1.33 0.07
CA GLY A 52 4.32 1.15 1.41
C GLY A 52 3.25 1.04 2.50
N ARG A 53 1.97 1.29 2.19
CA ARG A 53 0.87 1.20 3.15
C ARG A 53 0.62 -0.24 3.59
N SER A 54 0.05 -0.39 4.79
CA SER A 54 -0.38 -1.69 5.30
C SER A 54 -1.50 -2.31 4.46
N TYR A 55 -1.70 -3.61 4.63
CA TYR A 55 -2.83 -4.32 4.04
C TYR A 55 -4.18 -3.65 4.39
N GLU A 56 -4.44 -3.39 5.67
CA GLU A 56 -5.72 -2.85 6.16
C GLU A 56 -5.99 -1.46 5.59
N ALA A 57 -4.94 -0.65 5.47
CA ALA A 57 -4.97 0.65 4.82
C ALA A 57 -5.29 0.56 3.32
N THR A 58 -4.85 -0.51 2.67
CA THR A 58 -4.95 -0.70 1.22
C THR A 58 -6.29 -1.30 0.80
N GLU A 59 -6.92 -2.11 1.65
CA GLU A 59 -8.19 -2.77 1.35
C GLU A 59 -9.31 -1.77 0.99
N GLY A 60 -9.42 -0.67 1.73
CA GLY A 60 -10.39 0.40 1.45
C GLY A 60 -10.16 1.07 0.09
N ILE A 61 -8.90 1.26 -0.31
CA ILE A 61 -8.50 1.85 -1.59
C ILE A 61 -8.88 0.90 -2.74
N LEU A 62 -8.57 -0.39 -2.62
CA LEU A 62 -8.89 -1.41 -3.62
C LEU A 62 -10.39 -1.51 -3.89
N ARG A 63 -11.21 -1.50 -2.83
CA ARG A 63 -12.69 -1.47 -2.98
C ARG A 63 -13.15 -0.26 -3.77
N ARG A 64 -12.56 0.91 -3.53
CA ARG A 64 -12.88 2.17 -4.23
C ARG A 64 -12.46 2.15 -5.70
N MET A 65 -11.36 1.46 -6.02
CA MET A 65 -10.88 1.23 -7.39
C MET A 65 -11.65 0.12 -8.12
N ASN A 66 -12.51 -0.63 -7.43
CA ASN A 66 -13.09 -1.89 -7.90
C ASN A 66 -12.00 -2.88 -8.37
N ARG A 67 -10.98 -3.08 -7.54
CA ARG A 67 -9.83 -3.97 -7.79
C ARG A 67 -9.60 -4.89 -6.60
N ASN A 68 -8.82 -5.94 -6.81
CA ASN A 68 -8.57 -7.01 -5.83
C ASN A 68 -7.10 -7.44 -5.77
N SER A 69 -6.19 -6.70 -6.41
CA SER A 69 -4.76 -7.02 -6.43
C SER A 69 -3.91 -5.84 -5.99
N ALA A 70 -2.99 -6.09 -5.06
CA ALA A 70 -2.03 -5.12 -4.59
C ALA A 70 -0.76 -5.78 -4.04
N VAL A 71 0.28 -4.98 -3.90
CA VAL A 71 1.53 -5.27 -3.23
C VAL A 71 1.69 -4.18 -2.15
N CYS A 72 1.52 -4.57 -0.90
CA CYS A 72 1.53 -3.71 0.27
C CYS A 72 2.85 -3.81 1.02
N GLU A 73 3.08 -2.90 1.98
CA GLU A 73 4.22 -2.94 2.90
C GLU A 73 5.56 -3.15 2.17
N HIS A 74 5.76 -2.43 1.06
CA HIS A 74 6.97 -2.51 0.24
C HIS A 74 7.27 -3.90 -0.35
N GLY A 75 6.25 -4.72 -0.57
CA GLY A 75 6.42 -6.06 -1.14
C GLY A 75 6.27 -7.20 -0.15
N ILE A 76 6.08 -6.90 1.14
CA ILE A 76 5.92 -7.92 2.17
C ILE A 76 4.57 -8.62 2.04
N ASP A 77 3.52 -7.87 1.74
CA ASP A 77 2.16 -8.39 1.60
C ASP A 77 1.72 -8.35 0.15
N ILE A 78 1.29 -9.49 -0.39
CA ILE A 78 0.76 -9.62 -1.74
C ILE A 78 -0.71 -10.01 -1.66
N LEU A 79 -1.55 -9.26 -2.35
CA LEU A 79 -2.98 -9.47 -2.46
C LEU A 79 -3.31 -9.90 -3.87
N TYR A 80 -3.99 -11.05 -4.01
CA TYR A 80 -4.43 -11.58 -5.28
C TYR A 80 -5.79 -12.25 -5.11
N GLU A 81 -6.82 -11.79 -5.84
CA GLU A 81 -8.16 -12.40 -5.81
C GLU A 81 -8.78 -12.57 -4.40
N SER A 82 -8.48 -11.65 -3.49
CA SER A 82 -8.87 -11.69 -2.06
C SER A 82 -8.06 -12.64 -1.18
N GLU A 83 -7.05 -13.30 -1.72
CA GLU A 83 -6.03 -14.01 -0.95
C GLU A 83 -4.92 -13.03 -0.55
N ARG A 84 -4.42 -13.17 0.68
CA ARG A 84 -3.27 -12.43 1.21
C ARG A 84 -2.12 -13.41 1.42
N ILE A 85 -0.98 -13.11 0.83
CA ILE A 85 0.28 -13.82 1.02
C ILE A 85 1.24 -12.85 1.71
N CYS A 86 1.63 -13.16 2.94
CA CYS A 86 2.66 -12.45 3.68
C CYS A 86 3.99 -13.19 3.46
N LEU A 87 4.94 -12.56 2.77
CA LEU A 87 6.22 -13.20 2.47
C LEU A 87 7.00 -13.60 3.72
N LEU A 88 6.80 -12.92 4.86
CA LEU A 88 7.47 -13.26 6.12
C LEU A 88 6.88 -14.50 6.82
N ASP A 89 5.70 -14.94 6.40
CA ASP A 89 5.08 -16.18 6.88
C ASP A 89 5.44 -17.39 6.00
N GLU A 90 6.04 -17.16 4.83
CA GLU A 90 6.49 -18.21 3.94
C GLU A 90 7.75 -18.91 4.49
N PRO A 91 7.80 -20.26 4.51
CA PRO A 91 8.91 -21.02 5.09
C PRO A 91 10.29 -20.68 4.50
N ASP A 92 10.35 -20.35 3.21
CA ASP A 92 11.59 -20.05 2.47
C ASP A 92 12.19 -18.67 2.83
N PHE A 93 11.36 -17.78 3.36
CA PHE A 93 11.77 -16.45 3.83
C PHE A 93 11.99 -16.38 5.34
N SER A 94 11.87 -17.52 6.04
CA SER A 94 12.14 -17.63 7.49
C SER A 94 13.54 -17.14 7.88
N GLN A 95 14.52 -17.20 6.96
CA GLN A 95 15.87 -16.66 7.16
C GLN A 95 15.90 -15.14 7.42
N TYR A 96 14.88 -14.41 6.97
CA TYR A 96 14.78 -12.97 7.19
C TYR A 96 14.04 -12.61 8.49
N ARG A 97 13.32 -13.56 9.10
CA ARG A 97 12.55 -13.36 10.34
C ARG A 97 13.41 -12.84 11.51
N PRO A 98 14.62 -13.35 11.78
CA PRO A 98 15.47 -12.83 12.86
C PRO A 98 15.85 -11.35 12.67
N TYR A 99 16.01 -10.88 11.43
CA TYR A 99 16.30 -9.47 11.15
C TYR A 99 15.07 -8.59 11.39
N MET A 100 13.87 -9.07 11.08
CA MET A 100 12.63 -8.36 11.39
C MET A 100 12.36 -8.30 12.90
N GLU A 101 12.67 -9.35 13.65
CA GLU A 101 12.60 -9.36 15.12
C GLU A 101 13.60 -8.37 15.72
N LEU A 102 14.85 -8.37 15.24
CA LEU A 102 15.87 -7.41 15.67
C LEU A 102 15.46 -5.96 15.39
N LEU A 103 14.91 -5.67 14.21
CA LEU A 103 14.41 -4.33 13.88
C LEU A 103 13.27 -3.91 14.80
N ARG A 104 12.35 -4.82 15.15
CA ARG A 104 11.29 -4.55 16.14
C ARG A 104 11.85 -4.29 17.53
N GLU A 105 12.87 -5.04 17.97
CA GLU A 105 13.53 -4.78 19.26
C GLU A 105 14.17 -3.39 19.27
N ILE A 106 14.90 -3.02 18.22
CA ILE A 106 15.49 -1.70 18.06
C ILE A 106 14.42 -0.60 18.08
N GLU A 107 13.32 -0.76 17.35
CA GLU A 107 12.21 0.22 17.34
C GLU A 107 11.56 0.36 18.72
N ASN A 108 11.44 -0.72 19.49
CA ASN A 108 10.91 -0.69 20.86
C ASN A 108 11.91 -0.11 21.88
N GLU A 109 13.22 -0.12 21.57
CA GLU A 109 14.27 0.50 22.38
C GLU A 109 14.48 1.99 22.07
N ILE A 110 14.08 2.46 20.88
CA ILE A 110 14.07 3.89 20.55
C ILE A 110 12.97 4.58 21.37
N ASP A 111 13.36 5.27 22.44
CA ASP A 111 12.46 6.05 23.31
C ASP A 111 11.62 7.04 22.47
N PRO A 112 10.27 7.02 22.56
CA PRO A 112 9.38 7.96 21.84
C PRO A 112 9.56 9.43 22.27
N ARG A 113 10.49 9.72 23.19
CA ARG A 113 10.81 11.07 23.69
C ARG A 113 12.04 11.71 23.06
N ILE A 114 12.58 11.21 21.94
CA ILE A 114 13.55 12.00 21.18
C ILE A 114 12.81 13.28 20.72
N PRO A 115 13.17 14.47 21.25
CA PRO A 115 12.53 15.71 20.87
C PRO A 115 12.87 16.02 19.43
N ASP A 116 11.91 16.56 18.68
CA ASP A 116 12.07 17.05 17.31
C ASP A 116 13.43 17.74 17.10
N ILE A 117 14.29 17.09 16.30
CA ILE A 117 15.37 17.78 15.60
C ILE A 117 14.94 17.86 14.14
N LEU A 118 13.99 18.76 13.87
CA LEU A 118 13.80 19.45 12.59
C LEU A 118 13.41 20.91 12.86
#